data_AF-F9QCH1-F1
#
_entry.id   AF-F9QCH1-F1
#
_cell.length_a   1.000
_cell.length_b   1.000
_cell.length_c   1.000
_cell.angle_alpha   90.00
_cell.angle_beta   90.00
_cell.angle_gamma   90.00
#
_symmetry.space_group_name_H-M   'P 1'
#
loop_
_entity.id
_entity.type
_entity.pdbx_description
1 polymer ?
#
loop_
_entity_poly.entity_id
_entity_poly.type
_entity_poly.pdbx_seq_one_letter_code
_entity_poly.pdbx_strand_id
1 'polypeptide(L)'
;MQNILNAINDKIVKDRKKLKKYKLVDKLISLSIAILNITAVVLAFIALIKILNIIKLENSYEWYQKTSLVLILCLVIMIIFGFVLTIIIEIYKYNARTNEYKKYLETIKDLYVKHSSGIIGDEELNEFIDLLWKNANQKHKIIVANVVKEQLKKGNK
;
A
#
# COMPACT_ATOMS: atom_id res chain seq x y z
N MET A 1 -11.42 -2.18 27.77
CA MET A 1 -10.82 -1.88 26.45
C MET A 1 -11.58 -0.76 25.73
N GLN A 2 -12.91 -0.65 25.94
CA GLN A 2 -13.75 0.43 25.39
C GLN A 2 -13.19 1.85 25.60
N ASN A 3 -12.72 2.21 26.80
CA ASN A 3 -12.32 3.59 27.10
C ASN A 3 -11.16 4.09 26.21
N ILE A 4 -10.16 3.24 25.99
CA ILE A 4 -9.02 3.53 25.09
C ILE A 4 -9.49 3.61 23.64
N LEU A 5 -10.32 2.68 23.21
CA LEU A 5 -10.86 2.66 21.86
C LEU A 5 -11.71 3.90 21.58
N ASN A 6 -12.47 4.38 22.56
CA ASN A 6 -13.29 5.59 22.47
C ASN A 6 -12.42 6.85 22.40
N ALA A 7 -11.38 6.98 23.25
CA ALA A 7 -10.46 8.09 23.21
C ALA A 7 -9.74 8.24 21.85
N ILE A 8 -9.33 7.10 21.26
CA ILE A 8 -8.74 7.10 19.91
C ILE A 8 -9.82 7.38 18.85
N ASN A 9 -11.03 6.83 19.00
CA ASN A 9 -12.14 7.04 18.07
C ASN A 9 -12.56 8.52 17.98
N ASP A 10 -12.55 9.26 19.09
CA ASP A 10 -12.88 10.69 19.09
C ASP A 10 -11.88 11.50 18.25
N LYS A 11 -10.58 11.15 18.32
CA LYS A 11 -9.54 11.77 17.47
C LYS A 11 -9.74 11.40 16.00
N ILE A 12 -10.12 10.15 15.70
CA ILE A 12 -10.47 9.69 14.35
C ILE A 12 -11.68 10.46 13.79
N VAL A 13 -12.70 10.69 14.61
CA VAL A 13 -13.92 11.42 14.21
C VAL A 13 -13.58 12.88 13.90
N LYS A 14 -12.74 13.53 14.72
CA LYS A 14 -12.25 14.90 14.45
C LYS A 14 -11.51 15.00 13.10
N ASP A 15 -10.66 14.03 12.79
CA ASP A 15 -9.87 14.00 11.55
C ASP A 15 -10.60 13.36 10.34
N ARG A 16 -11.86 12.93 10.49
CA ARG A 16 -12.58 12.07 9.54
C ARG A 16 -12.60 12.59 8.11
N LYS A 17 -12.87 13.89 7.91
CA LYS A 17 -12.91 14.50 6.56
C LYS A 17 -11.53 14.46 5.89
N LYS A 18 -10.46 14.71 6.65
CA LYS A 18 -9.08 14.69 6.16
C LYS A 18 -8.67 13.27 5.78
N LEU A 19 -8.93 12.30 6.67
CA LEU A 19 -8.62 10.89 6.44
C LEU A 19 -9.39 10.31 5.24
N LYS A 20 -10.66 10.69 5.05
CA LYS A 20 -11.47 10.25 3.90
C LYS A 20 -10.91 10.76 2.57
N LYS A 21 -10.49 12.03 2.52
CA LYS A 21 -9.85 12.62 1.32
C LYS A 21 -8.55 11.90 0.98
N TYR A 22 -7.66 11.74 1.97
CA TYR A 22 -6.39 11.03 1.75
C TYR A 22 -6.59 9.59 1.28
N LYS A 23 -7.52 8.85 1.89
CA LYS A 23 -7.82 7.48 1.48
C LYS A 23 -8.33 7.40 0.02
N LEU A 24 -9.12 8.38 -0.40
CA LEU A 24 -9.67 8.43 -1.76
C LEU A 24 -8.58 8.77 -2.78
N VAL A 25 -7.74 9.76 -2.47
CA VAL A 25 -6.59 10.13 -3.31
C VAL A 25 -5.59 8.97 -3.42
N ASP A 26 -5.25 8.32 -2.31
CA ASP A 26 -4.35 7.14 -2.29
C ASP A 26 -4.90 6.03 -3.18
N LYS A 27 -6.20 5.72 -3.08
CA LYS A 27 -6.86 4.70 -3.91
C LYS A 27 -6.86 5.07 -5.40
N LEU A 28 -7.12 6.33 -5.74
CA LEU A 28 -7.11 6.80 -7.13
C LEU A 28 -5.70 6.70 -7.73
N ILE A 29 -4.67 7.15 -7.00
CA ILE A 29 -3.28 7.07 -7.44
C ILE A 29 -2.87 5.60 -7.64
N SER A 30 -3.17 4.71 -6.68
CA SER A 30 -2.88 3.28 -6.82
C SER A 30 -3.60 2.66 -8.03
N LEU A 31 -4.85 3.04 -8.28
CA LEU A 31 -5.60 2.56 -9.44
C LEU A 31 -5.00 3.07 -10.76
N SER A 32 -4.63 4.35 -10.83
CA SER A 32 -3.97 4.93 -12.00
C SER A 32 -2.65 4.24 -12.30
N ILE A 33 -1.84 3.96 -11.29
CA ILE A 33 -0.57 3.22 -11.44
C ILE A 33 -0.85 1.80 -11.97
N ALA A 34 -1.85 1.11 -11.42
CA ALA A 34 -2.22 -0.23 -11.86
C ALA A 34 -2.65 -0.25 -13.35
N ILE A 35 -3.51 0.70 -13.75
CA ILE A 35 -3.96 0.84 -15.15
C ILE A 35 -2.77 1.13 -16.06
N LEU A 36 -1.92 2.11 -15.72
CA LEU A 36 -0.75 2.46 -16.52
C LEU A 36 0.21 1.27 -16.71
N ASN A 37 0.46 0.51 -15.65
CA ASN A 37 1.30 -0.68 -15.73
C ASN A 37 0.69 -1.76 -16.63
N ILE A 38 -0.61 -2.03 -16.50
CA ILE A 38 -1.31 -3.00 -17.37
C ILE A 38 -1.23 -2.54 -18.83
N THR A 39 -1.50 -1.26 -19.09
CA THR A 39 -1.42 -0.69 -20.45
C THR A 39 0.00 -0.80 -21.02
N ALA A 40 1.04 -0.51 -20.23
CA ALA A 40 2.44 -0.63 -20.65
C ALA A 40 2.79 -2.07 -21.04
N VAL A 41 2.34 -3.06 -20.26
CA VAL A 41 2.56 -4.49 -20.58
C VAL A 41 1.84 -4.88 -21.87
N VAL A 42 0.58 -4.48 -22.04
CA VAL A 42 -0.19 -4.79 -23.25
C VAL A 42 0.48 -4.19 -24.48
N LEU A 43 0.93 -2.94 -24.40
CA LEU A 43 1.65 -2.27 -25.49
C LEU A 43 2.98 -2.97 -25.81
N ALA A 44 3.75 -3.37 -24.80
CA ALA A 44 4.99 -4.11 -24.98
C ALA A 44 4.76 -5.47 -25.65
N PHE A 45 3.69 -6.17 -25.29
CA PHE A 45 3.34 -7.45 -25.89
C PHE A 45 2.92 -7.30 -27.37
N ILE A 46 2.11 -6.28 -27.68
CA ILE A 46 1.72 -5.95 -29.06
C ILE A 46 2.96 -5.59 -29.90
N ALA A 47 3.88 -4.80 -29.34
CA ALA A 47 5.13 -4.44 -30.00
C ALA A 47 5.99 -5.69 -30.31
N LEU A 48 6.14 -6.60 -29.34
CA LEU A 48 6.86 -7.85 -29.53
C LEU A 48 6.27 -8.68 -30.68
N ILE A 49 4.96 -8.86 -30.70
CA ILE A 49 4.27 -9.63 -31.75
C ILE A 49 4.51 -8.98 -33.12
N LYS A 50 4.39 -7.66 -33.22
CA LYS A 50 4.64 -6.95 -34.48
C LYS A 50 6.07 -7.15 -34.97
N ILE A 51 7.05 -7.06 -34.08
CA ILE A 51 8.47 -7.27 -34.42
C ILE A 51 8.70 -8.70 -34.90
N LEU A 52 8.18 -9.70 -34.18
CA LEU A 52 8.30 -11.10 -34.57
C LEU A 52 7.66 -11.39 -35.94
N ASN A 53 6.52 -10.76 -36.22
CA ASN A 53 5.87 -10.88 -37.53
C ASN A 53 6.69 -10.24 -38.65
N ILE A 54 7.30 -9.07 -38.42
CA ILE A 54 8.19 -8.41 -39.39
C ILE A 54 9.41 -9.30 -39.68
N ILE A 55 10.05 -9.84 -38.64
CA ILE A 55 11.22 -10.73 -38.79
C ILE A 55 10.86 -11.99 -39.58
N LYS A 56 9.68 -12.59 -39.31
CA LYS A 56 9.18 -13.75 -40.06
C LYS A 56 8.87 -13.43 -41.52
N LEU A 57 8.28 -12.27 -41.80
CA LEU A 57 7.93 -11.83 -43.15
C LEU A 57 9.15 -11.50 -44.01
N GLU A 58 10.18 -10.87 -43.43
CA GLU A 58 11.42 -10.57 -44.14
C GLU A 58 12.30 -11.81 -44.36
N ASN A 59 11.98 -12.96 -43.74
CA ASN A 59 12.76 -14.21 -43.76
C ASN A 59 14.28 -13.97 -43.52
N SER A 60 14.58 -12.89 -42.80
CA SER A 60 15.93 -12.35 -42.68
C SER A 60 16.56 -12.91 -41.41
N TYR A 61 17.48 -13.86 -41.59
CA TYR A 61 18.34 -14.34 -40.50
C TYR A 61 19.24 -13.23 -39.93
N GLU A 62 19.35 -12.08 -40.59
CA GLU A 62 20.20 -10.94 -40.21
C GLU A 62 19.46 -9.81 -39.48
N TRP A 63 18.24 -10.05 -38.99
CA TRP A 63 17.45 -9.05 -38.26
C TRP A 63 18.22 -8.41 -37.08
N TYR A 64 19.16 -9.15 -36.47
CA TYR A 64 20.01 -8.68 -35.37
C TYR A 64 21.03 -7.62 -35.79
N GLN A 65 21.31 -7.46 -37.09
CA GLN A 65 22.18 -6.39 -37.61
C GLN A 65 21.44 -5.06 -37.69
N LYS A 66 20.10 -5.07 -37.74
CA LYS A 66 19.28 -3.85 -37.69
C LYS A 66 19.23 -3.33 -36.26
N THR A 67 20.07 -2.34 -35.94
CA THR A 67 20.15 -1.72 -34.61
C THR A 67 18.80 -1.29 -34.05
N SER A 68 17.89 -0.80 -34.90
CA SER A 68 16.54 -0.42 -34.49
C SER A 68 15.72 -1.59 -33.93
N LEU A 69 15.80 -2.79 -34.54
CA LEU A 69 15.08 -3.97 -34.06
C LEU A 69 15.66 -4.48 -32.73
N VAL A 70 16.99 -4.49 -32.59
CA VAL A 70 17.66 -4.86 -31.34
C VAL A 70 17.29 -3.92 -30.20
N LEU A 71 17.30 -2.61 -30.46
CA LEU A 71 16.90 -1.60 -29.46
C LEU A 71 15.45 -1.77 -29.01
N ILE A 72 14.53 -2.00 -29.95
CA ILE A 72 13.11 -2.20 -29.61
C ILE A 72 12.93 -3.51 -28.83
N LEU A 73 13.64 -4.59 -29.20
CA LEU A 73 13.60 -5.85 -28.45
C LEU A 73 14.10 -5.67 -27.00
N CYS A 74 15.24 -5.00 -26.81
CA CYS A 74 15.75 -4.66 -25.48
C CYS A 74 14.76 -3.82 -24.68
N LEU A 75 14.13 -2.83 -25.31
CA LEU A 75 13.14 -1.97 -24.67
C LEU A 75 11.91 -2.77 -24.21
N VAL A 76 11.40 -3.68 -25.04
CA VAL A 76 10.29 -4.57 -24.67
C VAL A 76 10.66 -5.48 -23.49
N ILE A 77 11.85 -6.07 -23.51
CA ILE A 77 12.34 -6.90 -22.38
C ILE A 77 12.43 -6.08 -21.10
N MET A 78 12.96 -4.86 -21.16
CA MET A 78 13.03 -3.95 -20.00
C MET A 78 11.64 -3.58 -19.47
N ILE A 79 10.64 -3.35 -20.33
CA ILE A 79 9.26 -3.08 -19.89
C ILE A 79 8.68 -4.28 -19.16
N ILE A 80 8.85 -5.50 -19.70
CA ILE A 80 8.37 -6.73 -19.05
C ILE A 80 9.06 -6.92 -17.69
N PHE A 81 10.38 -6.74 -17.63
CA PHE A 81 11.14 -6.86 -16.38
C PHE A 81 10.73 -5.81 -15.35
N GLY A 82 10.52 -4.55 -15.78
CA GLY A 82 10.01 -3.48 -14.93
C GLY A 82 8.63 -3.78 -14.36
N PHE A 83 7.76 -4.43 -15.13
CA PHE A 83 6.47 -4.90 -14.64
C PHE A 83 6.60 -5.98 -13.56
N VAL A 84 7.47 -6.97 -13.75
CA VAL A 84 7.74 -8.02 -12.74
C VAL A 84 8.27 -7.40 -11.44
N LEU A 85 9.25 -6.49 -11.54
CA LEU A 85 9.75 -5.75 -10.38
C LEU A 85 8.65 -4.98 -9.65
N THR A 86 7.73 -4.37 -10.41
CA THR A 86 6.59 -3.64 -9.83
C THR A 86 5.67 -4.56 -9.03
N ILE A 87 5.38 -5.77 -9.53
CA ILE A 87 4.61 -6.78 -8.79
C ILE A 87 5.32 -7.15 -7.48
N ILE A 88 6.62 -7.43 -7.54
CA ILE A 88 7.42 -7.81 -6.36
C ILE A 88 7.39 -6.69 -5.31
N ILE A 89 7.57 -5.44 -5.72
CA ILE A 89 7.52 -4.26 -4.85
C ILE A 89 6.14 -4.14 -4.21
N GLU A 90 5.07 -4.38 -4.96
CA GLU A 90 3.70 -4.25 -4.43
C GLU A 90 3.38 -5.34 -3.40
N ILE A 91 3.82 -6.58 -3.64
CA ILE A 91 3.73 -7.67 -2.66
C ILE A 91 4.52 -7.32 -1.39
N TYR A 92 5.75 -6.81 -1.54
CA TYR A 92 6.58 -6.39 -0.41
C TYR A 92 5.89 -5.28 0.41
N LYS A 93 5.34 -4.26 -0.25
CA LYS A 93 4.59 -3.18 0.40
C LYS A 93 3.35 -3.69 1.12
N TYR A 94 2.64 -4.66 0.55
CA TYR A 94 1.46 -5.28 1.19
C TYR A 94 1.83 -5.99 2.49
N ASN A 95 2.92 -6.77 2.48
CA ASN A 95 3.44 -7.44 3.68
C ASN A 95 3.90 -6.44 4.73
N ALA A 96 4.63 -5.39 4.35
CA ALA A 96 5.06 -4.32 5.26
C ALA A 96 3.85 -3.64 5.94
N ARG A 97 2.80 -3.32 5.17
CA ARG A 97 1.56 -2.71 5.69
C ARG A 97 0.85 -3.64 6.69
N THR A 98 0.88 -4.95 6.46
CA THR A 98 0.32 -5.94 7.38
C THR A 98 1.10 -5.99 8.70
N ASN A 99 2.43 -5.85 8.64
CA ASN A 99 3.27 -5.82 9.83
C ASN A 99 3.06 -4.53 10.65
N GLU A 100 2.96 -3.38 9.99
CA GLU A 100 2.60 -2.09 10.64
C GLU A 100 1.24 -2.19 11.35
N TYR A 101 0.22 -2.77 10.69
CA TYR A 101 -1.08 -3.01 11.30
C TYR A 101 -0.96 -3.83 12.60
N LYS A 102 -0.21 -4.95 12.57
CA LYS A 102 0.00 -5.79 13.76
C LYS A 102 0.69 -5.01 14.88
N LYS A 103 1.70 -4.21 14.56
CA LYS A 103 2.43 -3.39 15.54
C LYS A 103 1.49 -2.43 16.27
N TYR A 104 0.65 -1.69 15.53
CA TYR A 104 -0.33 -0.78 16.15
C TYR A 104 -1.36 -1.50 17.01
N LEU A 105 -1.83 -2.68 16.56
CA LEU A 105 -2.75 -3.49 17.34
C LEU A 105 -2.13 -3.94 18.66
N GLU A 106 -0.91 -4.47 18.64
CA GLU A 106 -0.22 -4.91 19.84
C GLU A 106 0.10 -3.74 20.79
N THR A 107 0.49 -2.57 20.26
CA THR A 107 0.68 -1.37 21.10
C THR A 107 -0.62 -0.93 21.79
N ILE A 108 -1.76 -0.95 21.11
CA ILE A 108 -3.05 -0.60 21.71
C ILE A 108 -3.44 -1.61 22.80
N LYS A 109 -3.16 -2.90 22.59
CA LYS A 109 -3.39 -3.95 23.61
C LYS A 109 -2.48 -3.79 24.81
N ASP A 110 -1.20 -3.51 24.61
CA ASP A 110 -0.22 -3.31 25.69
C ASP A 110 -0.62 -2.12 26.58
N LEU A 111 -0.96 -0.98 25.97
CA LEU A 111 -1.48 0.19 26.70
C LEU A 111 -2.75 -0.15 27.48
N TYR A 112 -3.62 -0.98 26.92
CA TYR A 112 -4.81 -1.46 27.63
C TYR A 112 -4.48 -2.32 28.84
N VAL A 113 -3.59 -3.29 28.70
CA VAL A 113 -3.19 -4.17 29.82
C VAL A 113 -2.56 -3.33 30.94
N LYS A 114 -1.65 -2.41 30.61
CA LYS A 114 -1.01 -1.51 31.60
C LYS A 114 -2.01 -0.62 32.32
N HIS A 115 -2.99 -0.07 31.62
CA HIS A 115 -4.05 0.74 32.23
C HIS A 115 -4.94 -0.11 33.14
N SER A 116 -5.39 -1.28 32.65
CA SER A 116 -6.27 -2.17 33.42
C SER A 116 -5.63 -2.78 34.65
N SER A 117 -4.30 -2.85 34.69
CA SER A 117 -3.54 -3.32 35.86
C SER A 117 -3.17 -2.20 36.82
N GLY A 118 -3.56 -0.95 36.53
CA GLY A 118 -3.25 0.22 37.35
C GLY A 118 -1.79 0.65 37.29
N ILE A 119 -1.00 0.10 36.35
CA ILE A 119 0.40 0.49 36.14
C ILE A 119 0.48 1.91 35.58
N ILE A 120 -0.50 2.31 34.76
CA ILE A 120 -0.64 3.67 34.24
C ILE A 120 -2.02 4.23 34.56
N GLY A 121 -2.07 5.53 34.88
CA GLY A 121 -3.31 6.26 35.13
C GLY A 121 -4.02 6.75 33.85
N ASP A 122 -5.19 7.36 34.02
CA ASP A 122 -5.98 7.92 32.89
C ASP A 122 -5.25 9.06 32.16
N GLU A 123 -4.46 9.87 32.88
CA GLU A 123 -3.67 10.97 32.30
C GLU A 123 -2.54 10.44 31.42
N GLU A 124 -1.72 9.51 31.94
CA GLU A 124 -0.62 8.89 31.21
C GLU A 124 -1.12 8.13 29.97
N LEU A 125 -2.24 7.42 30.10
CA LEU A 125 -2.87 6.74 28.99
C LEU A 125 -3.25 7.72 27.86
N ASN A 126 -3.86 8.85 28.21
CA ASN A 126 -4.22 9.88 27.24
C ASN A 126 -2.98 10.49 26.59
N GLU A 127 -1.90 10.69 27.33
CA GLU A 127 -0.63 11.19 26.81
C GLU A 127 0.00 10.20 25.81
N PHE A 128 0.04 8.91 26.13
CA PHE A 128 0.53 7.88 25.20
C PHE A 128 -0.31 7.78 23.94
N ILE A 129 -1.63 7.86 24.05
CA ILE A 129 -2.54 7.90 22.89
C ILE A 129 -2.28 9.15 22.05
N ASP A 130 -2.04 10.30 22.67
CA ASP A 130 -1.73 11.54 21.95
C ASP A 130 -0.38 11.49 21.24
N LEU A 131 0.65 10.94 21.88
CA LEU A 131 1.94 10.70 21.24
C LEU A 131 1.80 9.77 20.04
N LEU A 132 1.04 8.68 20.19
CA LEU A 132 0.79 7.72 19.13
C LEU A 132 0.03 8.37 17.95
N TRP A 133 -0.92 9.27 18.23
CA TRP A 133 -1.66 9.99 17.19
C TRP A 133 -0.86 11.13 16.55
N LYS A 134 -0.05 11.87 17.31
CA LYS A 134 0.78 12.99 16.80
C LYS A 134 1.93 12.49 15.94
N ASN A 135 2.60 11.42 16.36
CA ASN A 135 3.73 10.83 15.62
C ASN A 135 3.28 10.01 14.41
N ALA A 136 1.99 9.61 14.35
CA ALA A 136 1.44 8.94 13.19
C ALA A 136 1.23 9.91 12.02
N ASN A 137 1.89 9.63 10.89
CA ASN A 137 1.55 10.27 9.62
C ASN A 137 0.12 9.90 9.16
N GLN A 138 -0.40 10.58 8.13
CA GLN A 138 -1.75 10.34 7.59
C GLN A 138 -2.04 8.85 7.28
N LYS A 139 -1.06 8.14 6.73
CA LYS A 139 -1.18 6.73 6.36
C LYS A 139 -1.28 5.83 7.60
N HIS A 140 -0.44 6.08 8.60
CA HIS A 140 -0.49 5.38 9.88
C HIS A 140 -1.77 5.67 10.66
N LYS A 141 -2.28 6.92 10.63
CA LYS A 141 -3.57 7.27 11.23
C LYS A 141 -4.74 6.47 10.62
N ILE A 142 -4.68 6.18 9.32
CA ILE A 142 -5.66 5.30 8.65
C ILE A 142 -5.53 3.85 9.17
N ILE A 143 -4.31 3.35 9.38
CA ILE A 143 -4.08 2.01 9.93
C ILE A 143 -4.65 1.91 11.35
N VAL A 144 -4.30 2.86 12.23
CA VAL A 144 -4.82 2.96 13.60
C VAL A 144 -6.35 3.02 13.60
N ALA A 145 -6.95 3.82 12.71
CA ALA A 145 -8.40 3.91 12.60
C ALA A 145 -9.07 2.59 12.21
N ASN A 146 -8.45 1.81 11.32
CA ASN A 146 -8.96 0.50 10.96
C ASN A 146 -8.83 -0.50 12.12
N VAL A 147 -7.69 -0.50 12.83
CA VAL A 147 -7.46 -1.33 14.02
C VAL A 147 -8.55 -1.06 15.06
N VAL A 148 -8.77 0.21 15.43
CA VAL A 148 -9.77 0.60 16.44
C VAL A 148 -11.18 0.19 16.01
N LYS A 149 -11.54 0.44 14.74
CA LYS A 149 -12.85 0.08 14.20
C LYS A 149 -13.09 -1.43 14.20
N GLU A 150 -12.08 -2.24 13.93
CA GLU A 150 -12.19 -3.70 13.97
C GLU A 150 -12.31 -4.23 15.39
N GLN A 151 -11.56 -3.68 16.35
CA GLN A 151 -11.68 -4.07 17.75
C GLN A 151 -13.04 -3.70 18.35
N LEU A 152 -13.56 -2.50 18.04
CA LEU A 152 -14.92 -2.10 18.45
C LEU A 152 -16.01 -3.02 17.87
N LYS A 153 -15.84 -3.49 16.62
CA LYS A 153 -16.78 -4.46 16.01
C LYS A 153 -16.71 -5.84 16.65
N LYS A 154 -15.53 -6.28 17.09
CA LYS A 154 -15.34 -7.60 17.74
C LYS A 154 -15.83 -7.59 19.19
N GLY A 155 -15.69 -6.48 19.91
CA GLY A 155 -16.18 -6.34 21.29
C GLY A 155 -17.69 -6.07 21.43
N ASN A 156 -18.41 -5.89 20.31
CA ASN A 156 -19.88 -5.74 20.27
C ASN A 156 -20.61 -7.05 19.90
N LYS A 157 -19.89 -8.18 19.86
CA LYS A 157 -20.44 -9.53 19.79
C LYS A 157 -20.11 -10.25 21.09
#